data_AF-A0A349X8X2-F1
#
_entry.id   AF-A0A349X8X2-F1
#
_cell.length_a   1.000
_cell.length_b   1.000
_cell.length_c   1.000
_cell.angle_alpha   90.00
_cell.angle_beta   90.00
_cell.angle_gamma   90.00
#
_symmetry.space_group_name_H-M   'P 1'
#
loop_
_entity.id
_entity.type
_entity.pdbx_description
1 polymer ?
#
loop_
_entity_poly.entity_id
_entity_poly.type
_entity_poly.pdbx_seq_one_letter_code
_entity_poly.pdbx_strand_id
1 'polypeptide(L)'
;MPESPLSRYNRDLLKPEFEKDAAQRIAVEHLQRLYEELIAKPKPSKGLWQKITGAQQTIAPVKGLYFWGGVGRGKTYLMDTFYEGLPIKDKRRVHFHRFMQRVHNERKALKHQSDPLTIIADQWAQQTRIICFDEFVVNDVADAVIIVKLLDALFERGVSLVATSNVEP
;
A
#
# COMPACT_ATOMS: atom_id res chain seq x y z
N MET A 1 -16.26 15.44 -0.42
CA MET A 1 -14.99 14.76 -0.08
C MET A 1 -15.15 13.29 -0.44
N PRO A 2 -14.11 12.58 -0.87
CA PRO A 2 -14.23 11.16 -1.15
C PRO A 2 -14.63 10.43 0.14
N GLU A 3 -15.51 9.45 0.00
CA GLU A 3 -16.15 8.74 1.10
C GLU A 3 -15.19 7.72 1.73
N SER A 4 -15.24 7.56 3.07
CA SER A 4 -14.39 6.59 3.76
C SER A 4 -14.80 5.15 3.45
N PRO A 5 -13.90 4.16 3.62
CA PRO A 5 -14.22 2.76 3.36
C PRO A 5 -15.47 2.26 4.08
N LEU A 6 -15.59 2.56 5.38
CA LEU A 6 -16.73 2.11 6.17
C LEU A 6 -18.03 2.81 5.77
N SER A 7 -17.97 4.09 5.40
CA SER A 7 -19.14 4.85 4.95
C SER A 7 -19.69 4.30 3.63
N ARG A 8 -18.78 4.06 2.66
CA ARG A 8 -19.13 3.44 1.38
C ARG A 8 -19.74 2.06 1.55
N TYR A 9 -19.13 1.22 2.39
CA TYR A 9 -19.64 -0.10 2.70
C TYR A 9 -21.04 -0.05 3.31
N ASN A 10 -21.27 0.80 4.31
CA ASN A 10 -22.58 0.95 4.94
C ASN A 10 -23.65 1.42 3.96
N ARG A 11 -23.31 2.30 3.01
CA ARG A 11 -24.21 2.70 1.94
C ARG A 11 -24.49 1.54 0.99
N ASP A 12 -23.47 0.80 0.58
CA ASP A 12 -23.61 -0.30 -0.37
C ASP A 12 -24.43 -1.47 0.23
N LEU A 13 -24.38 -1.69 1.54
CA LEU A 13 -25.24 -2.64 2.26
C LEU A 13 -26.76 -2.36 2.14
N LEU A 14 -27.14 -1.15 1.73
CA LEU A 14 -28.55 -0.79 1.49
C LEU A 14 -29.04 -1.21 0.10
N LYS A 15 -28.13 -1.61 -0.79
CA LYS A 15 -28.47 -2.05 -2.14
C LYS A 15 -29.00 -3.49 -2.11
N PRO A 16 -30.11 -3.80 -2.80
CA PRO A 16 -30.69 -5.16 -2.82
C PRO A 16 -29.72 -6.25 -3.29
N GLU A 17 -28.79 -5.91 -4.18
CA GLU A 17 -27.80 -6.82 -4.77
C GLU A 17 -26.55 -7.04 -3.90
N PHE A 18 -26.41 -6.35 -2.77
CA PHE A 18 -25.22 -6.43 -1.93
C PHE A 18 -25.39 -7.49 -0.82
N GLU A 19 -24.64 -8.58 -0.92
CA GLU A 19 -24.66 -9.64 0.07
C GLU A 19 -23.81 -9.28 1.31
N LYS A 20 -24.38 -9.52 2.50
CA LYS A 20 -23.69 -9.31 3.77
C LYS A 20 -22.70 -10.45 4.03
N ASP A 21 -21.41 -10.12 4.10
CA ASP A 21 -20.35 -11.02 4.51
C ASP A 21 -19.60 -10.46 5.73
N ALA A 22 -19.52 -11.25 6.81
CA ALA A 22 -18.82 -10.90 8.04
C ALA A 22 -17.32 -10.70 7.81
N ALA A 23 -16.69 -11.52 6.95
CA ALA A 23 -15.26 -11.39 6.63
C ALA A 23 -14.99 -10.08 5.88
N GLN A 24 -15.89 -9.73 4.96
CA GLN A 24 -15.81 -8.47 4.22
C GLN A 24 -15.93 -7.27 5.17
N ARG A 25 -16.85 -7.31 6.15
CA ARG A 25 -16.98 -6.24 7.15
C ARG A 25 -15.68 -6.03 7.94
N ILE A 26 -15.07 -7.12 8.43
CA ILE A 26 -13.79 -7.06 9.17
C ILE A 26 -12.69 -6.44 8.29
N ALA A 27 -12.63 -6.81 7.00
CA ALA A 27 -11.68 -6.23 6.07
C ALA A 27 -11.91 -4.71 5.89
N VAL A 28 -13.18 -4.27 5.78
CA VAL A 28 -13.54 -2.84 5.70
C VAL A 28 -13.15 -2.10 6.98
N GLU A 29 -13.32 -2.69 8.17
CA GLU A 29 -12.89 -2.08 9.43
C GLU A 29 -11.37 -1.87 9.49
N HIS A 30 -10.58 -2.84 9.00
CA HIS A 30 -9.14 -2.68 8.85
C HIS A 30 -8.76 -1.61 7.82
N LEU A 31 -9.48 -1.53 6.69
CA LEU A 31 -9.30 -0.47 5.69
C LEU A 31 -9.62 0.91 6.28
N GLN A 32 -10.66 1.01 7.10
CA GLN A 32 -11.05 2.26 7.78
C GLN A 32 -9.94 2.72 8.74
N ARG A 33 -9.38 1.82 9.55
CA ARG A 33 -8.22 2.13 10.40
C ARG A 33 -7.04 2.68 9.58
N LEU A 34 -6.67 1.97 8.51
CA LEU A 34 -5.57 2.40 7.64
C LEU A 34 -5.85 3.75 6.98
N TYR A 35 -7.08 3.96 6.52
CA TYR A 35 -7.54 5.23 5.96
C TYR A 35 -7.32 6.37 6.95
N GLU A 36 -7.78 6.22 8.20
CA GLU A 36 -7.64 7.23 9.25
C GLU A 36 -6.18 7.53 9.58
N GLU A 37 -5.34 6.49 9.70
CA GLU A 37 -3.91 6.64 9.99
C GLU A 37 -3.15 7.37 8.87
N LEU A 38 -3.53 7.14 7.60
CA LEU A 38 -2.88 7.78 6.44
C LEU A 38 -3.25 9.26 6.27
N ILE A 39 -4.49 9.63 6.62
CA ILE A 39 -4.97 11.02 6.54
C ILE A 39 -4.69 11.81 7.81
N ALA A 40 -4.41 11.14 8.93
CA ALA A 40 -4.00 11.79 10.16
C ALA A 40 -2.74 12.63 9.91
N LYS A 41 -2.70 13.84 10.48
CA LYS A 41 -1.48 14.64 10.47
C LYS A 41 -0.39 13.85 11.20
N PRO A 42 0.84 13.77 10.66
CA PRO A 42 1.94 13.08 11.34
C PRO A 42 2.05 13.66 12.74
N LYS A 43 1.86 12.81 13.76
CA LYS A 43 2.06 13.23 15.15
C LYS A 43 3.55 13.56 15.27
N PRO A 44 3.93 14.77 15.71
CA PRO A 44 5.33 15.08 15.93
C PRO A 44 5.88 14.04 16.91
N SER A 45 6.93 13.32 16.49
CA SER A 45 7.66 12.41 17.37
C SER A 45 8.10 13.19 18.60
N LYS A 46 7.93 12.59 19.78
CA LYS A 46 8.38 13.13 21.07
C LYS A 46 9.90 13.24 21.05
N GLY A 47 10.42 14.36 20.55
CA GLY A 47 11.85 14.58 20.42
C GLY A 47 12.16 16.05 20.33
N LEU A 48 12.09 16.77 21.45
CA LEU A 48 12.67 18.11 21.61
C LEU A 48 14.14 18.18 21.13
N TRP A 49 14.83 17.04 21.06
CA TRP A 49 16.21 16.88 20.57
C TRP A 49 16.36 16.84 19.03
N GLN A 50 15.33 16.47 18.25
CA GLN A 50 15.41 16.40 16.77
C GLN A 50 15.46 17.78 16.10
N LYS A 51 14.99 18.84 16.78
CA LYS A 51 15.12 20.23 16.30
C LYS A 51 16.56 20.76 16.34
N ILE A 52 17.43 20.15 17.14
CA ILE A 52 18.81 20.62 17.35
C ILE A 52 19.79 19.91 16.40
N THR A 53 19.47 18.68 15.96
CA THR A 53 20.37 17.88 15.10
C THR A 53 20.14 18.05 13.60
N GLY A 54 19.13 18.81 13.17
CA GLY A 54 18.75 18.91 11.75
C GLY A 54 18.28 17.59 11.15
N ALA A 55 18.00 16.58 11.99
CA ALA A 55 17.57 15.26 11.54
C ALA A 55 16.18 15.37 10.92
N GLN A 56 16.11 15.05 9.63
CA GLN A 56 14.87 14.96 8.86
C GLN A 56 13.92 14.01 9.59
N GLN A 57 12.68 14.45 9.87
CA GLN A 57 11.67 13.62 10.52
C GLN A 57 11.47 12.35 9.69
N THR A 58 11.93 11.21 10.21
CA THR A 58 11.65 9.90 9.63
C THR A 58 10.17 9.60 9.89
N ILE A 59 9.34 9.80 8.86
CA ILE A 59 7.94 9.42 8.91
C ILE A 59 7.90 7.89 8.85
N ALA A 60 7.69 7.24 10.00
CA ALA A 60 7.49 5.80 10.03
C ALA A 60 6.29 5.43 9.13
N PRO A 61 6.39 4.36 8.31
CA PRO A 61 5.31 3.96 7.44
C PRO A 61 4.08 3.56 8.27
N VAL A 62 2.90 3.87 7.75
CA VAL A 62 1.66 3.37 8.34
C VAL A 62 1.58 1.87 8.06
N LYS A 63 1.29 1.07 9.10
CA LYS A 63 1.24 -0.39 8.95
C LYS A 63 0.14 -0.77 7.95
N GLY A 64 0.59 -1.39 6.86
CA GLY A 64 -0.22 -1.82 5.72
C GLY A 64 -1.15 -3.00 5.99
N LEU A 65 -1.76 -3.52 4.92
CA LEU A 65 -2.71 -4.64 4.94
C LEU A 65 -2.42 -5.64 3.81
N TYR A 66 -2.56 -6.93 4.10
CA TYR A 66 -2.53 -7.99 3.09
C TYR A 66 -3.83 -8.78 3.19
N PHE A 67 -4.68 -8.66 2.18
CA PHE A 67 -5.92 -9.41 2.08
C PHE A 67 -5.73 -10.63 1.20
N TRP A 68 -6.18 -11.77 1.69
CA TRP A 68 -6.18 -13.00 0.90
C TRP A 68 -7.56 -13.66 0.95
N GLY A 69 -7.87 -14.47 -0.05
CA GLY A 69 -9.10 -15.23 -0.12
C GLY A 69 -9.38 -15.71 -1.54
N GLY A 70 -10.30 -16.66 -1.70
CA GLY A 70 -10.64 -17.25 -3.00
C GLY A 70 -11.21 -16.26 -4.03
N VAL A 71 -11.39 -16.73 -5.27
CA VAL A 71 -12.01 -15.98 -6.37
C VAL A 71 -13.45 -15.58 -5.99
N GLY A 72 -13.88 -14.39 -6.40
CA GLY A 72 -15.25 -13.91 -6.16
C GLY A 72 -15.55 -13.40 -4.75
N ARG A 73 -14.57 -13.37 -3.83
CA ARG A 73 -14.76 -12.93 -2.42
C ARG A 73 -14.74 -11.41 -2.20
N GLY A 74 -14.95 -10.60 -3.24
CA GLY A 74 -15.03 -9.14 -3.09
C GLY A 74 -13.71 -8.40 -2.83
N LYS A 75 -12.54 -9.00 -3.10
CA LYS A 75 -11.23 -8.35 -2.94
C LYS A 75 -11.08 -7.07 -3.79
N THR A 76 -11.53 -7.13 -5.04
CA THR A 76 -11.54 -5.96 -5.94
C THR A 76 -12.40 -4.84 -5.35
N TYR A 77 -13.60 -5.17 -4.87
CA TYR A 77 -14.48 -4.20 -4.20
C TYR A 77 -13.82 -3.55 -2.98
N LEU A 78 -13.14 -4.32 -2.14
CA LEU A 78 -12.39 -3.79 -0.98
C LEU A 78 -11.29 -2.82 -1.43
N MET A 79 -10.53 -3.19 -2.46
CA MET A 79 -9.47 -2.34 -3.00
C MET A 79 -10.03 -1.06 -3.65
N ASP A 80 -11.11 -1.15 -4.43
CA ASP A 80 -11.79 0.00 -5.04
C ASP A 80 -12.29 0.96 -3.96
N THR A 81 -12.97 0.41 -2.95
CA THR A 81 -13.53 1.13 -1.82
C THR A 81 -12.47 1.94 -1.07
N PHE A 82 -11.31 1.32 -0.80
CA PHE A 82 -10.19 2.00 -0.16
C PHE A 82 -9.49 3.01 -1.08
N TYR A 83 -9.09 2.58 -2.27
CA TYR A 83 -8.28 3.40 -3.17
C TYR A 83 -9.04 4.65 -3.61
N GLU A 84 -10.30 4.55 -3.99
CA GLU A 84 -11.12 5.69 -4.43
C GLU A 84 -11.45 6.63 -3.25
N GLY A 85 -11.71 6.06 -2.07
CA GLY A 85 -12.03 6.80 -0.86
C GLY A 85 -10.88 7.63 -0.31
N LEU A 86 -9.63 7.17 -0.46
CA LEU A 86 -8.45 7.79 0.18
C LEU A 86 -8.13 9.19 -0.42
N PRO A 87 -8.24 10.30 0.35
CA PRO A 87 -8.01 11.66 -0.15
C PRO A 87 -6.52 12.04 -0.23
N ILE A 88 -5.68 11.13 -0.73
CA ILE A 88 -4.24 11.34 -0.92
C ILE A 88 -3.96 11.28 -2.43
N LYS A 89 -3.18 12.24 -2.94
CA LYS A 89 -2.77 12.27 -4.36
C LYS A 89 -1.67 11.27 -4.65
N ASP A 90 -0.72 11.14 -3.73
CA ASP A 90 0.47 10.28 -3.83
C ASP A 90 0.13 8.81 -3.49
N LYS A 91 -0.87 8.24 -4.18
CA LYS A 91 -1.28 6.85 -4.05
C LYS A 91 -1.14 6.17 -5.41
N ARG A 92 -0.71 4.92 -5.42
CA ARG A 92 -0.55 4.15 -6.65
C ARG A 92 -1.27 2.83 -6.53
N ARG A 93 -2.12 2.51 -7.51
CA ARG A 93 -2.71 1.18 -7.68
C ARG A 93 -2.13 0.49 -8.90
N VAL A 94 -1.74 -0.76 -8.77
CA VAL A 94 -1.08 -1.51 -9.86
C VAL A 94 -1.20 -3.01 -9.64
N HIS A 95 -1.40 -3.77 -10.72
CA HIS A 95 -1.27 -5.23 -10.67
C HIS A 95 0.19 -5.63 -10.46
N PHE A 96 0.43 -6.64 -9.62
CA PHE A 96 1.79 -7.03 -9.24
C PHE A 96 2.73 -7.32 -10.42
N HIS A 97 2.27 -8.06 -11.44
CA HIS A 97 3.09 -8.34 -12.63
C HIS A 97 3.57 -7.07 -13.37
N ARG A 98 2.74 -6.02 -13.47
CA ARG A 98 3.12 -4.73 -14.09
C ARG A 98 4.11 -3.97 -13.23
N PHE A 99 3.98 -4.09 -11.91
CA PHE A 99 4.95 -3.54 -10.97
C PHE A 99 6.32 -4.17 -11.19
N MET A 100 6.41 -5.51 -11.22
CA MET A 100 7.68 -6.21 -11.43
C MET A 100 8.32 -5.90 -12.79
N GLN A 101 7.52 -5.81 -13.86
CA GLN A 101 8.00 -5.37 -15.18
C GLN A 101 8.69 -4.00 -15.10
N ARG A 102 8.11 -3.05 -14.37
CA ARG A 102 8.71 -1.73 -14.16
C ARG A 102 10.01 -1.81 -13.36
N VAL A 103 10.03 -2.57 -12.28
CA VAL A 103 11.25 -2.76 -11.45
C VAL A 103 12.40 -3.31 -12.29
N HIS A 104 12.15 -4.35 -13.10
CA HIS A 104 13.16 -4.93 -13.97
C HIS A 104 13.69 -3.94 -15.02
N ASN A 105 12.79 -3.15 -15.63
CA ASN A 105 13.19 -2.13 -16.61
C ASN A 105 14.04 -1.02 -15.98
N GLU A 106 13.66 -0.48 -14.83
CA GLU A 106 14.42 0.57 -14.14
C GLU A 106 15.76 0.02 -13.63
N ARG A 107 15.79 -1.19 -13.09
CA ARG A 107 17.03 -1.85 -12.65
C ARG A 107 17.98 -2.09 -13.82
N LYS A 108 17.47 -2.45 -15.00
CA LYS A 108 18.27 -2.59 -16.23
C LYS A 108 18.88 -1.26 -16.68
N ALA A 109 18.15 -0.15 -16.53
CA ALA A 109 18.67 1.19 -16.80
C ALA A 109 19.77 1.60 -15.81
N LEU A 110 19.71 1.10 -14.57
CA LEU A 110 20.67 1.35 -13.50
C LEU A 110 21.74 0.25 -13.36
N LYS A 111 22.01 -0.54 -14.40
CA LYS A 111 22.90 -1.72 -14.34
C LYS A 111 24.35 -1.47 -13.87
N HIS A 112 24.80 -0.21 -13.87
CA HIS A 112 26.13 0.20 -13.41
C HIS A 112 26.14 0.78 -11.99
N GLN A 113 24.98 0.88 -11.35
CA GLN A 113 24.87 1.33 -9.97
C GLN A 113 25.08 0.16 -9.02
N SER A 114 25.75 0.40 -7.91
CA SER A 114 25.98 -0.60 -6.86
C SER A 114 24.69 -1.03 -6.19
N ASP A 115 23.74 -0.10 -6.01
CA ASP A 115 22.45 -0.36 -5.38
C ASP A 115 21.28 0.26 -6.17
N PRO A 116 20.86 -0.38 -7.26
CA PRO A 116 19.80 0.15 -8.10
C PRO A 116 18.43 0.15 -7.41
N LEU A 117 18.15 -0.76 -6.47
CA LEU A 117 16.84 -0.84 -5.81
C LEU A 117 16.64 0.29 -4.81
N THR A 118 17.69 0.67 -4.07
CA THR A 118 17.64 1.84 -3.18
C THR A 118 17.40 3.13 -3.97
N ILE A 119 18.06 3.30 -5.12
CA ILE A 119 17.83 4.45 -6.02
C ILE A 119 16.38 4.48 -6.52
N ILE A 120 15.84 3.33 -6.93
CA ILE A 120 14.43 3.22 -7.36
C ILE A 120 13.50 3.58 -6.19
N ALA A 121 13.76 3.08 -4.99
CA ALA A 121 12.96 3.39 -3.80
C ALA A 121 12.97 4.88 -3.47
N ASP A 122 14.14 5.55 -3.53
CA ASP A 122 14.27 7.00 -3.34
C ASP A 122 13.38 7.78 -4.31
N GLN A 123 13.44 7.43 -5.60
CA GLN A 123 12.67 8.10 -6.65
C GLN A 123 11.15 7.85 -6.50
N TRP A 124 10.76 6.65 -6.07
CA TRP A 124 9.35 6.29 -5.98
C TRP A 124 8.70 6.84 -4.71
N ALA A 125 9.44 6.89 -3.60
CA ALA A 125 8.95 7.44 -2.34
C ALA A 125 8.64 8.95 -2.42
N GLN A 126 9.34 9.69 -3.30
CA GLN A 126 9.07 11.12 -3.53
C GLN A 126 7.65 11.40 -4.08
N GLN A 127 7.03 10.41 -4.70
CA GLN A 127 5.74 10.54 -5.41
C GLN A 127 4.70 9.52 -4.95
N THR A 128 5.02 8.68 -3.96
CA THR A 128 4.16 7.59 -3.51
C THR A 128 4.22 7.46 -1.99
N ARG A 129 3.08 7.70 -1.33
CA ARG A 129 2.87 7.46 0.09
C ARG A 129 2.26 6.08 0.36
N ILE A 130 1.54 5.52 -0.60
CA ILE A 130 0.94 4.19 -0.50
C ILE A 130 0.87 3.49 -1.85
N ILE A 131 1.21 2.20 -1.84
CA ILE A 131 1.04 1.29 -2.97
C ILE A 131 -0.12 0.33 -2.67
N CYS A 132 -1.00 0.16 -3.64
CA CYS A 132 -2.13 -0.76 -3.65
C CYS A 132 -1.87 -1.83 -4.71
N PHE A 133 -1.48 -3.03 -4.30
CA PHE A 133 -1.31 -4.17 -5.19
C PHE A 133 -2.61 -4.96 -5.37
N ASP A 134 -3.07 -5.01 -6.62
CA ASP A 134 -4.03 -6.01 -7.05
C ASP A 134 -3.29 -7.29 -7.43
N GLU A 135 -3.84 -8.43 -7.04
CA GLU A 135 -3.38 -9.76 -7.45
C GLU A 135 -1.88 -10.00 -7.15
N PHE A 136 -1.49 -9.75 -5.90
CA PHE A 136 -0.12 -9.99 -5.44
C PHE A 136 0.18 -11.49 -5.45
N VAL A 137 1.00 -11.92 -6.41
CA VAL A 137 1.43 -13.31 -6.58
C VAL A 137 2.88 -13.32 -7.04
N VAL A 138 3.75 -13.93 -6.24
CA VAL A 138 5.17 -14.12 -6.56
C VAL A 138 5.39 -15.58 -6.95
N ASN A 139 5.79 -15.82 -8.18
CA ASN A 139 5.98 -17.19 -8.70
C ASN A 139 7.45 -17.61 -8.79
N ASP A 140 8.38 -16.65 -8.77
CA ASP A 140 9.81 -16.89 -8.99
C ASP A 140 10.64 -16.39 -7.79
N VAL A 141 11.67 -17.16 -7.43
CA VAL A 141 12.51 -16.88 -6.25
C VAL A 141 13.36 -15.63 -6.46
N ALA A 142 13.84 -15.35 -7.68
CA ALA A 142 14.59 -14.14 -7.96
C ALA A 142 13.70 -12.89 -7.86
N ASP A 143 12.47 -12.97 -8.37
CA ASP A 143 11.46 -11.92 -8.17
C ASP A 143 11.14 -11.70 -6.68
N ALA A 144 11.04 -12.77 -5.89
CA ALA A 144 10.84 -12.69 -4.44
C ALA A 144 11.96 -11.92 -3.73
N VAL A 145 13.23 -12.20 -4.06
CA VAL A 145 14.37 -11.49 -3.47
C VAL A 145 14.37 -10.01 -3.85
N ILE A 146 14.00 -9.68 -5.09
CA ILE A 146 13.94 -8.30 -5.58
C ILE A 146 12.82 -7.52 -4.88
N ILE A 147 11.61 -8.09 -4.81
CA ILE A 147 10.46 -7.39 -4.24
C ILE A 147 10.63 -7.15 -2.74
N VAL A 148 11.16 -8.13 -1.98
CA VAL A 148 11.43 -7.95 -0.54
C VAL A 148 12.37 -6.77 -0.32
N LYS A 149 13.52 -6.76 -0.99
CA LYS A 149 14.50 -5.66 -0.86
C LYS A 149 13.93 -4.29 -1.24
N LEU A 150 13.14 -4.23 -2.31
CA LEU A 150 12.54 -2.98 -2.75
C LEU A 150 11.45 -2.50 -1.78
N LEU A 151 10.60 -3.40 -1.29
CA LEU A 151 9.55 -3.04 -0.32
C LEU A 151 10.16 -2.60 1.02
N ASP A 152 11.20 -3.27 1.51
CA ASP A 152 11.92 -2.85 2.72
C ASP A 152 12.46 -1.42 2.55
N ALA A 153 13.13 -1.14 1.44
CA ALA A 153 13.63 0.20 1.14
C ALA A 153 12.51 1.25 1.02
N LEU A 154 11.35 0.88 0.48
CA LEU A 154 10.18 1.76 0.40
C LEU A 154 9.56 2.00 1.80
N PHE A 155 9.50 0.98 2.66
CA PHE A 155 9.00 1.10 4.03
C PHE A 155 9.88 2.00 4.88
N GLU A 156 11.21 1.90 4.75
CA GLU A 156 12.15 2.81 5.40
C GLU A 156 11.92 4.29 5.01
N ARG A 157 11.35 4.52 3.82
CA ARG A 157 11.01 5.85 3.30
C ARG A 157 9.56 6.27 3.61
N GLY A 158 8.86 5.51 4.44
CA GLY A 158 7.51 5.84 4.90
C GLY A 158 6.39 5.44 3.93
N VAL A 159 6.69 4.69 2.85
CA VAL A 159 5.67 4.20 1.93
C VAL A 159 4.88 3.07 2.60
N SER A 160 3.56 3.09 2.50
CA SER A 160 2.68 2.05 3.03
C SER A 160 2.23 1.09 1.93
N LEU A 161 1.74 -0.11 2.29
CA LEU A 161 1.29 -1.12 1.33
C LEU A 161 -0.11 -1.65 1.67
N VAL A 162 -0.96 -1.79 0.67
CA VAL A 162 -2.15 -2.65 0.70
C VAL A 162 -2.03 -3.64 -0.43
N ALA A 163 -2.23 -4.93 -0.16
CA ALA A 163 -2.19 -5.97 -1.18
C ALA A 163 -3.44 -6.85 -1.11
N THR A 164 -3.87 -7.35 -2.26
CA THR A 164 -4.88 -8.41 -2.37
C THR A 164 -4.28 -9.61 -3.08
N SER A 165 -4.56 -10.83 -2.63
CA SER A 165 -4.09 -12.07 -3.24
C SER A 165 -5.13 -13.18 -3.18
N ASN A 166 -4.96 -14.18 -4.06
CA ASN A 166 -5.67 -15.46 -3.97
C ASN A 166 -4.87 -16.49 -3.16
N VAL A 167 -3.63 -16.18 -2.78
CA VAL A 167 -2.71 -17.06 -2.05
C VAL A 167 -2.53 -16.52 -0.63
N GLU A 168 -2.56 -17.42 0.35
CA GLU A 168 -2.23 -17.10 1.73
C GLU A 168 -0.76 -16.63 1.86
N PRO A 169 -0.43 -15.78 2.85
CA PRO A 169 0.94 -15.28 3.08
C PRO A 169 1.97 -16.38 3.35
#